data_AF-A0A9D9EY19-F1
#
_entry.id   AF-A0A9D9EY19-F1
#
_cell.length_a   1.000
_cell.length_b   1.000
_cell.length_c   1.000
_cell.angle_alpha   90.00
_cell.angle_beta   90.00
_cell.angle_gamma   90.00
#
_symmetry.space_group_name_H-M   'P 1'
#
loop_
_entity.id
_entity.type
_entity.pdbx_description
1 polymer ?
#
loop_
_entity_poly.entity_id
_entity_poly.type
_entity_poly.pdbx_seq_one_letter_code
_entity_poly.pdbx_strand_id
1 'polypeptide(L)'
;MEPMPWELVFAGVVAVSTAVNVVLFLKFYRQSIDLQKRMNWYTGSIESYARTELRLHAEQAGKEIVWWDPSYSGDGKKVWPQEFRHNADARVDKVFIGLPPHLRKNPEI
;
A
#
# COMPACT_ATOMS: atom_id res chain seq x y z
N MET A 1 -15.16 6.87 -60.93
CA MET A 1 -14.58 6.66 -59.58
C MET A 1 -13.50 5.61 -59.75
N GLU A 2 -12.24 5.99 -59.55
CA GLU A 2 -11.14 5.01 -59.57
C GLU A 2 -11.16 4.22 -58.25
N PRO A 3 -10.99 2.88 -58.29
CA PRO A 3 -10.96 2.07 -57.08
C PRO A 3 -9.71 2.42 -56.25
N MET A 4 -9.88 2.54 -54.93
CA MET A 4 -8.73 2.78 -54.04
C MET A 4 -7.72 1.62 -54.11
N PRO A 5 -6.41 1.91 -54.05
CA PRO A 5 -5.37 0.90 -53.94
C PRO A 5 -5.59 0.02 -52.71
N TRP A 6 -5.64 -1.30 -52.90
CA TRP A 6 -5.86 -2.27 -51.82
C TRP A 6 -4.80 -2.19 -50.70
N GLU A 7 -3.58 -1.76 -51.04
CA GLU A 7 -2.47 -1.53 -50.09
C GLU A 7 -2.82 -0.45 -49.05
N LEU A 8 -3.50 0.63 -49.48
CA LEU A 8 -3.93 1.70 -48.58
C LEU A 8 -5.06 1.24 -47.66
N VAL A 9 -5.97 0.40 -48.17
CA VAL A 9 -7.03 -0.20 -47.36
C VAL A 9 -6.42 -1.13 -46.30
N PHE A 10 -5.45 -1.96 -46.69
CA PHE A 10 -4.77 -2.87 -45.77
C PHE A 10 -3.98 -2.12 -44.69
N ALA A 11 -3.20 -1.10 -45.06
CA ALA A 11 -2.46 -0.27 -44.12
C ALA A 11 -3.40 0.45 -43.14
N GLY A 12 -4.55 0.93 -43.61
CA GLY A 12 -5.58 1.53 -42.77
C GLY A 12 -6.16 0.55 -41.74
N VAL A 13 -6.49 -0.66 -42.15
CA VAL A 13 -7.03 -1.71 -41.25
C VAL A 13 -6.01 -2.10 -40.19
N VAL A 14 -4.74 -2.26 -40.57
CA VAL A 14 -3.65 -2.59 -39.63
C VAL A 14 -3.47 -1.45 -38.62
N ALA A 15 -3.38 -0.20 -39.07
CA ALA A 15 -3.20 0.95 -38.19
C ALA A 15 -4.34 1.09 -37.17
N VAL A 16 -5.59 0.93 -37.60
CA VAL A 16 -6.77 0.97 -36.71
C VAL A 16 -6.75 -0.19 -35.72
N SER A 17 -6.45 -1.41 -36.18
CA SER A 17 -6.34 -2.58 -35.31
C SER A 17 -5.25 -2.41 -34.24
N THR A 18 -4.08 -1.90 -34.62
CA THR A 18 -2.99 -1.62 -33.68
C THR A 18 -3.40 -0.56 -32.66
N ALA A 19 -4.04 0.52 -33.09
CA ALA A 19 -4.51 1.58 -32.18
C ALA A 19 -5.51 1.04 -31.15
N VAL A 20 -6.47 0.21 -31.58
CA VAL A 20 -7.45 -0.43 -30.68
C VAL A 20 -6.75 -1.33 -29.66
N ASN A 21 -5.79 -2.15 -30.09
CA ASN A 21 -5.04 -3.04 -29.21
C ASN A 21 -4.24 -2.26 -28.15
N VAL A 22 -3.59 -1.15 -28.53
CA VAL A 22 -2.85 -0.30 -27.59
C VAL A 22 -3.79 0.30 -26.54
N VAL A 23 -4.96 0.79 -26.94
CA VAL A 23 -5.95 1.34 -26.01
C VAL A 23 -6.47 0.28 -25.04
N LEU A 24 -6.78 -0.92 -25.54
CA LEU A 24 -7.22 -2.03 -24.69
C LEU A 24 -6.11 -2.44 -23.71
N PHE A 25 -4.87 -2.56 -24.19
CA PHE A 25 -3.72 -2.90 -23.35
C PHE A 25 -3.55 -1.91 -22.20
N LEU A 26 -3.58 -0.60 -22.48
CA LEU A 26 -3.47 0.43 -21.44
C LEU A 26 -4.60 0.36 -20.41
N LYS A 27 -5.83 0.03 -20.85
CA LYS A 27 -6.98 -0.14 -19.96
C LYS A 27 -6.79 -1.34 -19.03
N PHE A 28 -6.38 -2.49 -19.56
CA PHE A 28 -6.12 -3.68 -18.76
C PHE A 28 -4.94 -3.49 -17.80
N TYR A 29 -3.89 -2.81 -18.24
CA TYR A 29 -2.74 -2.49 -17.39
C TYR A 29 -3.12 -1.61 -16.19
N ARG A 30 -3.97 -0.60 -16.39
CA ARG A 30 -4.48 0.21 -15.27
C ARG A 30 -5.33 -0.62 -14.31
N GLN A 31 -6.20 -1.47 -14.83
CA GLN A 31 -7.02 -2.35 -14.00
C GLN A 31 -6.19 -3.36 -13.21
N SER A 32 -5.11 -3.90 -13.79
CA SER A 32 -4.24 -4.85 -13.09
C SER A 32 -3.48 -4.19 -11.94
N ILE A 33 -3.00 -2.95 -12.10
CA ILE A 33 -2.39 -2.18 -11.01
C ILE A 33 -3.38 -1.97 -9.87
N ASP A 34 -4.61 -1.57 -10.17
CA ASP A 34 -5.63 -1.36 -9.13
C ASP A 34 -6.01 -2.67 -8.42
N LEU A 35 -6.09 -3.78 -9.17
CA LEU A 35 -6.33 -5.10 -8.60
C LEU A 35 -5.16 -5.53 -7.69
N GLN A 36 -3.92 -5.29 -8.11
CA GLN A 36 -2.73 -5.60 -7.34
C GLN A 36 -2.66 -4.77 -6.05
N LYS A 37 -2.99 -3.47 -6.12
CA LYS A 37 -3.11 -2.61 -4.92
C LYS A 37 -4.17 -3.14 -3.96
N ARG A 38 -5.34 -3.53 -4.47
CA ARG A 38 -6.41 -4.12 -3.65
C ARG A 38 -5.98 -5.45 -3.04
N MET A 39 -5.35 -6.33 -3.82
CA MET A 39 -4.80 -7.59 -3.32
C MET A 39 -3.74 -7.37 -2.23
N ASN A 40 -2.84 -6.42 -2.43
CA ASN A 40 -1.83 -6.07 -1.44
C ASN A 40 -2.45 -5.47 -0.16
N TRP A 41 -3.58 -4.78 -0.31
CA TRP A 41 -4.35 -4.28 0.84
C TRP A 41 -5.05 -5.43 1.56
N TYR A 42 -5.75 -6.31 0.84
CA TYR A 42 -6.41 -7.50 1.40
C TYR A 42 -5.43 -8.47 2.08
N THR A 43 -4.21 -8.59 1.56
CA THR A 43 -3.17 -9.46 2.13
C THR A 43 -2.38 -8.79 3.25
N GLY A 44 -2.65 -7.52 3.57
CA GLY A 44 -1.92 -6.76 4.59
C GLY A 44 -0.46 -6.45 4.23
N SER A 45 -0.03 -6.71 3.00
CA SER A 45 1.35 -6.46 2.56
C SER A 45 1.65 -4.96 2.48
N ILE A 46 0.66 -4.12 2.16
CA ILE A 46 0.78 -2.65 2.26
C ILE A 46 0.96 -2.20 3.72
N GLU A 47 0.26 -2.81 4.68
CA GLU A 47 0.45 -2.46 6.09
C GLU A 47 1.82 -2.87 6.61
N SER A 48 2.34 -4.02 6.14
CA SER A 48 3.70 -4.47 6.46
C SER A 48 4.73 -3.48 5.90
N TYR A 49 4.58 -3.09 4.63
CA TYR A 49 5.49 -2.14 3.97
C TYR A 49 5.45 -0.75 4.64
N ALA A 50 4.26 -0.20 4.90
CA ALA A 50 4.11 1.08 5.58
C ALA A 50 4.69 1.06 7.01
N ARG A 51 4.56 -0.06 7.74
CA ARG A 51 5.21 -0.23 9.05
C ARG A 51 6.73 -0.28 8.95
N THR A 52 7.27 -0.96 7.94
CA THR A 52 8.71 -1.01 7.69
C THR A 52 9.27 0.36 7.29
N GLU A 53 8.56 1.10 6.45
CA GLU A 53 8.93 2.45 6.02
C GLU A 53 8.89 3.43 7.20
N LEU A 54 7.82 3.40 8.01
CA LEU A 54 7.73 4.18 9.26
C LEU A 54 8.88 3.87 10.22
N ARG A 55 9.23 2.59 10.35
CA ARG A 55 10.37 2.16 11.17
C ARG A 55 11.69 2.73 10.64
N LEU A 56 11.95 2.59 9.35
CA LEU A 56 13.18 3.11 8.74
C LEU A 56 13.30 4.63 8.89
N HIS A 57 12.21 5.37 8.67
CA HIS A 57 12.20 6.82 8.88
C HIS A 57 12.39 7.21 10.35
N ALA A 58 11.82 6.44 11.30
CA ALA A 58 12.03 6.66 12.72
C ALA A 58 13.50 6.43 13.12
N GLU A 59 14.13 5.36 12.62
CA GLU A 59 15.55 5.07 12.84
C GLU A 59 16.45 6.18 12.25
N GLN A 60 16.17 6.62 11.03
CA GLN A 60 16.91 7.73 10.39
C GLN A 60 16.78 9.07 11.14
N ALA A 61 15.63 9.31 11.77
CA ALA A 61 15.37 10.50 12.57
C ALA A 61 15.89 10.39 14.01
N GLY A 62 16.54 9.27 14.39
CA GLY A 62 17.04 9.05 15.74
C GLY A 62 15.94 8.91 16.80
N LYS A 63 14.73 8.50 16.41
CA LYS A 63 13.58 8.37 17.30
C LYS A 63 13.57 7.00 17.97
N GLU A 64 13.05 6.94 19.19
CA GLU A 64 12.92 5.70 19.93
C GLU A 64 11.74 4.88 19.38
N ILE A 65 12.01 3.64 18.96
CA ILE A 65 10.97 2.70 18.50
C ILE A 65 10.51 1.84 19.66
N VAL A 66 9.22 1.91 19.96
CA VAL A 66 8.60 1.11 21.03
C VAL A 66 7.63 0.11 20.41
N TRP A 67 7.87 -1.17 20.67
CA TRP A 67 6.96 -2.24 20.27
C TRP A 67 5.75 -2.26 21.20
N TRP A 68 4.56 -2.05 20.65
CA TRP A 68 3.32 -2.02 21.41
C TRP A 68 2.54 -3.32 21.20
N ASP A 69 2.23 -4.02 22.27
CA ASP A 69 1.37 -5.20 22.24
C ASP A 69 -0.06 -4.84 22.70
N PRO A 70 -1.08 -4.92 21.82
CA PRO A 70 -2.48 -4.70 22.18
C PRO A 70 -3.04 -5.71 23.19
N SER A 71 -2.34 -6.83 23.42
CA SER A 71 -2.75 -7.90 24.33
C SER A 71 -2.24 -7.72 25.76
N TYR A 72 -1.27 -6.83 26.00
CA TYR A 72 -0.73 -6.60 27.34
C TYR A 72 -1.73 -5.81 28.19
N SER A 73 -2.33 -6.52 29.16
CA SER A 73 -3.48 -6.12 29.97
C SER A 73 -3.07 -5.38 31.25
N GLY A 74 -2.55 -4.15 31.12
CA GLY A 74 -2.49 -3.22 32.25
C GLY A 74 -3.82 -2.45 32.40
N ASP A 75 -4.15 -2.00 33.61
CA ASP A 75 -5.33 -1.16 33.91
C ASP A 75 -5.26 0.19 33.19
N GLY A 76 -5.71 0.15 31.94
CA GLY A 76 -5.47 1.16 30.91
C GLY A 76 -5.66 0.54 29.53
N LYS A 77 -6.78 -0.19 29.38
CA LYS A 77 -7.37 -0.85 28.19
C LYS A 77 -6.66 -0.55 26.87
N LYS A 78 -6.27 -1.59 26.10
CA LYS A 78 -6.39 -1.79 24.62
C LYS A 78 -6.37 -0.59 23.67
N VAL A 79 -5.80 0.51 24.10
CA VAL A 79 -5.86 1.82 23.47
C VAL A 79 -4.45 2.06 23.02
N TRP A 80 -4.30 2.40 21.73
CA TRP A 80 -3.01 2.82 21.23
C TRP A 80 -2.49 3.93 22.15
N PRO A 81 -1.18 3.93 22.51
CA PRO A 81 -0.60 4.96 23.38
C PRO A 81 -0.73 6.39 22.79
N GLN A 82 -1.25 6.48 21.57
CA GLN A 82 -1.61 7.69 20.85
C GLN A 82 -3.13 7.86 20.63
N GLU A 83 -4.05 7.32 21.43
CA GLU A 83 -5.42 7.86 21.40
C GLU A 83 -5.37 9.31 21.91
N PHE A 84 -5.12 10.20 20.96
CA PHE A 84 -5.01 11.63 21.09
C PHE A 84 -6.29 12.12 21.76
N ARG A 85 -6.19 12.49 23.04
CA ARG A 85 -7.15 13.44 23.59
C ARG A 85 -7.00 14.71 22.76
N HIS A 86 -8.10 15.23 22.23
CA HIS A 86 -8.12 16.53 21.57
C HIS A 86 -7.51 17.54 22.56
N ASN A 87 -6.36 18.14 22.24
CA ASN A 87 -5.51 19.02 23.09
C ASN A 87 -4.38 18.37 23.93
N ALA A 88 -3.98 17.12 23.69
CA ALA A 88 -2.73 16.60 24.27
C ALA A 88 -1.52 16.91 23.36
N ASP A 89 -0.42 17.37 23.96
CA ASP A 89 0.85 17.56 23.23
C ASP A 89 1.29 16.23 22.61
N ALA A 90 1.42 16.23 21.29
CA ALA A 90 1.86 15.06 20.54
C ALA A 90 3.34 14.79 20.87
N ARG A 91 3.58 13.75 21.67
CA ARG A 91 4.91 13.21 21.93
C ARG A 91 5.46 12.57 20.65
N VAL A 92 6.25 13.34 19.89
CA VAL A 92 6.88 12.95 18.61
C VAL A 92 8.25 12.30 18.77
N ASP A 93 8.72 12.13 20.00
CA ASP A 93 9.97 11.49 20.41
C ASP A 93 9.94 9.97 20.25
N LYS A 94 8.77 9.34 20.41
CA LYS A 94 8.59 7.89 20.32
C LYS A 94 7.67 7.48 19.18
N VAL A 95 8.05 6.45 18.44
CA VAL A 95 7.22 5.82 17.41
C VAL A 95 6.78 4.45 17.91
N PHE A 96 5.47 4.29 18.10
CA PHE A 96 4.89 3.02 18.52
C PHE A 96 4.58 2.15 17.29
N ILE A 97 5.02 0.89 17.31
CA ILE A 97 4.73 -0.08 16.25
C ILE A 97 3.99 -1.26 16.87
N GLY A 98 2.79 -1.54 16.37
CA GLY A 98 1.97 -2.65 16.86
C GLY A 98 2.60 -3.99 16.54
N LEU A 99 2.73 -4.86 17.55
CA LEU A 99 3.26 -6.22 17.38
C LEU A 99 2.42 -7.00 16.35
N PRO A 100 3.04 -7.74 15.42
CA PRO A 100 2.34 -8.65 14.53
C PRO A 100 1.57 -9.74 15.29
N PRO A 101 0.36 -10.16 14.86
CA PRO A 101 -0.46 -11.14 15.58
C PRO A 101 0.24 -12.46 15.92
N HIS A 102 1.19 -12.90 15.08
CA HIS A 102 1.95 -14.14 15.28
C HIS A 102 3.05 -14.02 16.36
N LEU A 103 3.46 -12.80 16.73
CA LEU A 103 4.46 -12.54 17.78
C LEU A 103 3.84 -12.22 19.14
N ARG A 104 2.52 -11.99 19.22
CA ARG A 104 1.78 -11.61 20.45
C ARG A 104 1.61 -12.75 21.48
N LYS A 105 2.47 -13.78 21.43
CA LYS A 105 2.35 -15.00 22.24
C LYS A 105 3.61 -15.34 23.03
N ASN A 106 4.41 -14.34 23.41
CA ASN A 106 5.51 -14.58 24.34
C ASN A 106 5.69 -13.40 25.32
N PRO A 107 5.36 -13.56 26.61
CA PRO A 107 5.47 -12.50 27.62
C PRO A 107 6.90 -12.28 28.16
N GLU A 108 7.94 -12.86 27.54
CA GLU A 108 9.34 -12.79 28.00
C GLU A 108 10.25 -11.89 27.15
N ILE A 109 9.71 -10.84 26.51
CA ILE A 109 10.50 -9.74 25.94
C ILE A 109 10.09 -8.43 26.61
#